data_AF-A0A955MP56-F1
#
_entry.id   AF-A0A955MP56-F1
#
_cell.length_a   1.000
_cell.length_b   1.000
_cell.length_c   1.000
_cell.angle_alpha   90.00
_cell.angle_beta   90.00
_cell.angle_gamma   90.00
#
_symmetry.space_group_name_H-M   'P 1'
#
loop_
_entity.id
_entity.type
_entity.pdbx_description
1 polymer ?
#
loop_
_entity_poly.entity_id
_entity_poly.type
_entity_poly.pdbx_seq_one_letter_code
_entity_poly.pdbx_strand_id
1 'polypeptide(L)'
;MFGWKELTLLVADVYKTLPPEEQVKCGIYTNNYMQARAIDFFGQTFRLPHAISGHHNYWLWGAQGYPGEVMIVLGEDAEMLEKHFGDVTERIRFWDKSVQPTLDGLRVFVVRNPQKPLVTLWPELKHYI
;
A
#
# COMPACT_ATOMS: atom_id res chain seq x y z
N MET A 1 15.70 14.72 1.27
CA MET A 1 15.12 13.41 0.95
C MET A 1 14.84 12.73 2.28
N PHE A 2 13.69 13.02 2.89
CA PHE A 2 13.40 12.66 4.29
C PHE A 2 12.16 11.77 4.33
N GLY A 3 12.25 10.61 4.98
CA GLY A 3 11.09 9.77 5.32
C GLY A 3 10.86 8.51 4.49
N TRP A 4 11.50 8.34 3.33
CA TRP A 4 11.19 7.21 2.44
C TRP A 4 11.65 5.86 2.99
N LYS A 5 12.82 5.84 3.64
CA LYS A 5 13.34 4.62 4.27
C LYS A 5 12.53 4.30 5.52
N GLU A 6 12.19 5.32 6.30
CA GLU A 6 11.38 5.23 7.50
C GLU A 6 9.95 4.76 7.18
N LEU A 7 9.33 5.29 6.13
CA LEU A 7 8.05 4.81 5.61
C LEU A 7 8.13 3.33 5.21
N THR A 8 9.17 2.95 4.47
CA THR A 8 9.35 1.56 4.03
C THR A 8 9.58 0.61 5.21
N LEU A 9 10.34 1.06 6.22
CA LEU A 9 10.53 0.33 7.48
C LEU A 9 9.20 0.12 8.20
N LEU A 10 8.37 1.16 8.30
CA LEU A 10 7.06 1.07 8.91
C LEU A 10 6.15 0.09 8.16
N VAL A 11 6.13 0.14 6.82
CA VAL A 11 5.40 -0.84 6.01
C VAL A 11 5.93 -2.25 6.25
N ALA A 12 7.25 -2.42 6.39
CA ALA A 12 7.86 -3.70 6.71
C ALA A 12 7.46 -4.23 8.07
N ASP A 13 7.35 -3.37 9.07
CA ASP A 13 6.90 -3.76 10.40
C ASP A 13 5.43 -4.18 10.37
N VAL A 14 4.56 -3.44 9.66
CA VAL A 14 3.16 -3.86 9.44
C VAL A 14 3.11 -5.22 8.73
N TYR A 15 3.88 -5.40 7.66
CA TYR A 15 3.92 -6.66 6.91
C TYR A 15 4.34 -7.85 7.78
N LYS A 16 5.34 -7.68 8.65
CA LYS A 16 5.80 -8.74 9.58
C LYS A 16 4.77 -9.11 10.65
N THR A 17 3.82 -8.23 10.96
CA THR A 17 2.71 -8.55 11.89
C THR A 17 1.63 -9.44 11.27
N LEU A 18 1.62 -9.58 9.94
CA LEU A 18 0.67 -10.47 9.28
C LEU A 18 1.00 -11.94 9.55
N PRO A 19 0.00 -12.83 9.66
CA PRO A 19 0.22 -14.26 9.67
C PRO A 19 1.05 -14.72 8.45
N PRO A 20 1.91 -15.74 8.57
CA PRO A 20 2.78 -16.19 7.47
C PRO A 20 2.01 -16.52 6.17
N GLU A 21 0.82 -17.10 6.28
CA GLU A 21 -0.07 -17.41 5.16
C GLU A 21 -0.64 -16.16 4.46
N GLU A 22 -0.79 -15.05 5.20
CA GLU A 22 -1.20 -13.78 4.63
C GLU A 22 -0.04 -13.04 3.98
N GLN A 23 1.17 -13.13 4.56
CA GLN A 23 2.37 -12.48 4.02
C GLN A 23 2.61 -12.89 2.56
N VAL A 24 2.55 -14.19 2.24
CA VAL A 24 2.84 -14.70 0.89
C VAL A 24 1.88 -14.16 -0.18
N LYS A 25 0.64 -13.84 0.20
CA LYS A 25 -0.39 -13.32 -0.71
C LYS A 25 -0.64 -11.81 -0.58
N CYS A 26 0.07 -11.14 0.31
CA CYS A 26 -0.15 -9.74 0.59
C CYS A 26 0.43 -8.86 -0.52
N GLY A 27 -0.40 -7.99 -1.10
CA GLY A 27 0.05 -6.92 -1.99
C GLY A 27 0.24 -5.60 -1.23
N ILE A 28 1.10 -4.72 -1.72
CA ILE A 28 1.26 -3.36 -1.18
C ILE A 28 0.74 -2.36 -2.20
N TYR A 29 -0.31 -1.62 -1.85
CA TYR A 29 -0.84 -0.54 -2.68
C TYR A 29 -0.53 0.82 -2.09
N THR A 30 -0.09 1.73 -2.95
CA THR A 30 0.17 3.12 -2.58
C THR A 30 -0.57 4.09 -3.48
N ASN A 31 -1.08 5.18 -2.92
CA ASN A 31 -1.68 6.27 -3.70
C ASN A 31 -0.67 7.19 -4.38
N ASN A 32 0.63 6.96 -4.19
CA ASN A 32 1.64 7.80 -4.83
C ASN A 32 2.79 6.98 -5.41
N TYR A 33 3.12 7.25 -6.68
CA TYR A 33 4.25 6.60 -7.35
C TYR A 33 5.59 6.81 -6.64
N MET A 34 5.77 7.91 -5.91
CA MET A 34 6.96 8.14 -5.09
C MET A 34 7.00 7.21 -3.88
N GLN A 35 5.85 6.94 -3.25
CA GLN A 35 5.73 5.93 -2.18
C GLN A 35 5.99 4.54 -2.74
N ALA A 36 5.37 4.19 -3.88
CA ALA A 36 5.59 2.92 -4.56
C ALA A 36 7.08 2.70 -4.86
N ARG A 37 7.74 3.72 -5.43
CA ARG A 37 9.16 3.67 -5.76
C ARG A 37 10.05 3.55 -4.53
N ALA A 38 9.70 4.20 -3.41
CA ALA A 38 10.42 4.05 -2.16
C ALA A 38 10.37 2.60 -1.66
N ILE A 39 9.19 1.98 -1.70
CA ILE A 39 8.99 0.59 -1.29
C ILE A 39 9.74 -0.35 -2.22
N ASP A 40 9.66 -0.17 -3.54
CA ASP A 40 10.40 -1.01 -4.49
C ASP A 40 11.92 -0.90 -4.35
N PHE A 41 12.42 0.28 -3.96
CA PHE A 41 13.85 0.52 -3.79
C PHE A 41 14.39 0.02 -2.44
N PHE A 42 13.74 0.38 -1.32
CA PHE A 42 14.22 0.02 0.02
C PHE A 42 13.67 -1.32 0.52
N GLY A 43 12.49 -1.73 0.04
CA GLY A 43 11.74 -2.90 0.50
C GLY A 43 12.43 -4.23 0.23
N GLN A 44 13.34 -4.28 -0.74
CA GLN A 44 14.15 -5.46 -1.05
C GLN A 44 14.91 -5.97 0.19
N THR A 45 15.42 -5.04 1.03
CA THR A 45 16.14 -5.39 2.27
C THR A 45 15.23 -6.09 3.28
N PHE A 46 13.93 -5.85 3.22
CA PHE A 46 12.91 -6.39 4.11
C PHE A 46 12.11 -7.53 3.48
N ARG A 47 12.48 -7.96 2.26
CA ARG A 47 11.75 -8.97 1.46
C ARG A 47 10.28 -8.60 1.24
N LEU A 48 10.01 -7.31 1.08
CA LEU A 48 8.67 -6.86 0.74
C LEU A 48 8.33 -7.24 -0.70
N PRO A 49 7.04 -7.53 -0.97
CA PRO A 49 6.54 -7.59 -2.34
C PRO A 49 6.72 -6.25 -3.04
N HIS A 50 6.74 -6.28 -4.37
CA HIS A 50 6.72 -5.06 -5.18
C HIS A 50 5.44 -4.26 -4.92
N ALA A 51 5.59 -2.95 -4.84
CA ALA A 51 4.45 -2.06 -4.67
C ALA A 51 3.69 -1.90 -5.99
N ILE A 52 2.37 -1.82 -5.87
CA ILE A 52 1.46 -1.45 -6.95
C ILE A 52 0.89 -0.06 -6.66
N SER A 53 0.59 0.70 -7.71
CA SER A 53 -0.02 2.02 -7.57
C SER A 53 -0.84 2.36 -8.80
N GLY A 54 -1.99 3.00 -8.58
CA GLY A 54 -2.80 3.58 -9.63
C GLY A 54 -2.26 4.91 -10.17
N HIS A 55 -1.19 5.45 -9.58
CA HIS A 55 -0.69 6.78 -9.88
C HIS A 55 0.22 6.79 -11.13
N HIS A 56 -0.10 7.67 -12.08
CA HIS A 56 0.69 7.92 -13.29
C HIS A 56 1.03 6.62 -14.04
N ASN A 57 2.31 6.43 -14.36
CA ASN A 57 2.79 5.30 -15.16
C ASN A 57 2.92 4.01 -14.34
N TYR A 58 2.91 4.06 -13.00
CA TYR A 58 2.89 2.85 -12.18
C TYR A 58 1.67 1.98 -12.48
N TRP A 59 0.55 2.61 -12.85
CA TRP A 59 -0.69 1.92 -13.24
C TRP A 59 -0.48 0.95 -14.42
N LEU A 60 0.46 1.25 -15.32
CA LEU A 60 0.75 0.43 -16.50
C LEU A 60 1.38 -0.93 -16.12
N TRP A 61 1.95 -1.06 -14.92
CA TRP A 61 2.52 -2.32 -14.43
C TRP A 61 1.47 -3.27 -13.84
N GLY A 62 0.22 -2.82 -13.71
CA GLY A 62 -0.90 -3.67 -13.33
C GLY A 62 -0.91 -4.07 -11.86
N ALA A 63 -1.87 -4.94 -11.53
CA ALA A 63 -2.01 -5.53 -10.20
C ALA A 63 -0.97 -6.63 -9.89
N GLN A 64 0.00 -6.87 -10.78
CA GLN A 64 1.10 -7.83 -10.62
C GLN A 64 0.69 -9.24 -10.14
N GLY A 65 -0.51 -9.71 -10.51
CA GLY A 65 -1.03 -11.03 -10.12
C GLY A 65 -1.61 -11.09 -8.70
N TYR A 66 -1.66 -9.98 -7.95
CA TYR A 66 -2.29 -9.95 -6.64
C TYR A 66 -3.83 -10.00 -6.78
N PRO A 67 -4.52 -10.95 -6.12
CA PRO A 67 -5.98 -11.04 -6.17
C PRO A 67 -6.68 -9.96 -5.34
N GLY A 68 -5.95 -9.31 -4.42
CA GLY A 68 -6.49 -8.34 -3.47
C GLY A 68 -7.01 -8.95 -2.16
N GLU A 69 -6.74 -10.24 -1.89
CA GLU A 69 -7.25 -10.92 -0.69
C GLU A 69 -6.75 -10.31 0.62
N VAL A 70 -5.49 -9.89 0.65
CA VAL A 70 -4.86 -9.17 1.75
C VAL A 70 -4.00 -8.08 1.13
N MET A 71 -4.19 -6.84 1.56
CA MET A 71 -3.38 -5.73 1.07
C MET A 71 -2.96 -4.79 2.20
N ILE A 72 -1.74 -4.28 2.11
CA ILE A 72 -1.32 -3.10 2.85
C ILE A 72 -1.57 -1.88 1.96
N VAL A 73 -2.38 -0.93 2.43
CA VAL A 73 -2.78 0.26 1.66
C VAL A 73 -2.26 1.51 2.36
N LEU A 74 -1.56 2.36 1.61
CA LEU A 74 -1.01 3.62 2.10
C LEU A 74 -1.79 4.82 1.55
N GLY A 75 -2.21 5.72 2.45
CA GLY A 75 -2.71 7.04 2.08
C GLY A 75 -4.09 7.06 1.44
N GLU A 76 -4.94 6.10 1.80
CA GLU A 76 -6.33 6.02 1.35
C GLU A 76 -7.28 6.32 2.52
N ASP A 77 -8.51 6.70 2.20
CA ASP A 77 -9.55 6.92 3.20
C ASP A 77 -10.24 5.62 3.61
N ALA A 78 -10.50 5.47 4.92
CA ALA A 78 -11.19 4.29 5.46
C ALA A 78 -12.55 4.05 4.79
N GLU A 79 -13.34 5.12 4.58
CA GLU A 79 -14.64 5.05 3.91
C GLU A 79 -14.54 4.56 2.46
N MET A 80 -13.46 4.88 1.76
CA MET A 80 -13.22 4.38 0.42
C MET A 80 -12.83 2.90 0.45
N LEU A 81 -11.98 2.50 1.39
CA LEU A 81 -11.59 1.10 1.56
C LEU A 81 -12.78 0.22 1.95
N GLU A 82 -13.66 0.67 2.84
CA GLU A 82 -14.84 -0.08 3.29
C GLU A 82 -15.84 -0.34 2.16
N LYS A 83 -15.86 0.48 1.10
CA LYS A 83 -16.66 0.22 -0.11
C LYS A 83 -16.14 -0.94 -0.95
N HIS A 84 -14.88 -1.32 -0.79
CA HIS A 84 -14.22 -2.33 -1.61
C HIS A 84 -13.77 -3.57 -0.83
N PHE A 85 -13.68 -3.49 0.50
CA PHE A 85 -13.17 -4.53 1.37
C PHE A 85 -14.11 -4.77 2.55
N GLY A 86 -14.24 -6.04 2.96
CA GLY A 86 -15.07 -6.44 4.10
C GLY A 86 -14.38 -6.35 5.46
N ASP A 87 -13.04 -6.22 5.48
CA ASP A 87 -12.25 -5.95 6.68
C ASP A 87 -11.26 -4.84 6.35
N VAL A 88 -11.36 -3.73 7.08
CA VAL A 88 -10.47 -2.58 6.97
C VAL A 88 -9.97 -2.26 8.37
N THR A 89 -8.67 -2.46 8.60
CA THR A 89 -8.07 -2.11 9.87
C THR A 89 -6.90 -1.14 9.68
N GLU A 90 -7.01 0.05 10.28
CA GLU A 90 -5.88 0.96 10.40
C GLU A 90 -4.83 0.35 11.34
N ARG A 91 -3.59 0.24 10.88
CA ARG A 91 -2.50 -0.32 11.68
C ARG A 91 -1.66 0.77 12.33
N ILE A 92 -1.38 1.83 11.59
CA ILE A 92 -0.50 2.89 12.05
C ILE A 92 -0.71 4.17 11.23
N ARG A 93 -0.33 5.30 11.82
CA ARG A 93 -0.17 6.58 11.13
C ARG A 93 1.30 6.95 11.15
N PHE A 94 1.84 7.27 9.98
CA PHE A 94 3.19 7.79 9.84
C PHE A 94 3.18 9.27 10.21
N TRP A 95 3.98 9.63 11.21
CA TRP A 95 4.17 11.00 11.67
C TRP A 95 5.66 11.28 11.76
N ASP A 96 6.14 12.25 10.99
CA ASP A 96 7.52 12.71 11.10
C ASP A 96 7.62 14.16 10.61
N LYS A 97 7.93 15.08 11.53
CA LYS A 97 8.00 16.51 11.25
C LYS A 97 9.10 16.89 10.26
N SER A 98 10.02 15.98 9.96
CA SER A 98 11.10 16.17 8.99
C SER A 98 10.76 15.67 7.59
N VAL A 99 9.64 14.95 7.42
CA VAL A 99 9.26 14.39 6.13
C VAL A 99 8.51 15.39 5.26
N GLN A 100 8.35 15.05 3.98
CA GLN A 100 7.53 15.84 3.08
C GLN A 100 6.11 15.97 3.68
N PRO A 101 5.49 17.16 3.70
CA PRO A 101 4.19 17.38 4.33
C PRO A 101 3.08 16.42 3.86
N THR A 102 3.17 15.95 2.61
CA THR A 102 2.22 14.98 2.03
C THR A 102 2.33 13.56 2.58
N LEU A 103 3.39 13.27 3.35
CA LEU A 103 3.58 12.01 4.06
C LEU A 103 3.22 12.14 5.56
N ASP A 104 3.06 13.36 6.07
CA ASP A 104 2.72 13.57 7.47
C ASP A 104 1.25 13.18 7.73
N GLY A 105 1.02 12.35 8.74
CA GLY A 105 -0.28 11.77 9.03
C GLY A 105 -0.73 10.67 8.06
N LEU A 106 0.16 10.16 7.19
CA LEU A 106 -0.17 9.10 6.24
C LEU A 106 -0.65 7.84 6.97
N ARG A 107 -1.87 7.41 6.66
CA ARG A 107 -2.48 6.22 7.26
C ARG A 107 -2.05 4.97 6.51
N VAL A 108 -1.74 3.91 7.25
CA VAL A 108 -1.44 2.59 6.72
C VAL A 108 -2.48 1.60 7.22
N PHE A 109 -3.16 0.97 6.28
CA PHE A 109 -4.21 -0.01 6.54
C PHE A 109 -3.75 -1.40 6.14
N VAL A 110 -4.30 -2.40 6.82
CA VAL A 110 -4.39 -3.76 6.30
C VAL A 110 -5.85 -4.00 5.97
N VAL A 111 -6.12 -4.39 4.73
CA VAL A 111 -7.47 -4.69 4.24
C VAL A 111 -7.57 -6.14 3.78
N ARG A 112 -8.75 -6.74 3.96
CA ARG A 112 -9.05 -8.11 3.55
C ARG A 112 -10.46 -8.23 2.97
N ASN A 113 -10.76 -9.42 2.44
CA ASN A 113 -12.08 -9.77 1.92
C ASN A 113 -12.55 -8.78 0.82
N PRO A 114 -11.84 -8.72 -0.32
CA PRO A 114 -12.21 -7.82 -1.40
C PRO A 114 -13.60 -8.18 -1.95
N GLN A 115 -14.46 -7.19 -2.13
CA GLN A 115 -15.80 -7.38 -2.71
C GLN A 115 -15.74 -7.74 -4.20
N LYS A 116 -14.70 -7.28 -4.90
CA LYS A 116 -14.39 -7.60 -6.29
C LYS A 116 -12.90 -7.92 -6.40
N PRO A 117 -12.49 -8.83 -7.32
CA PRO A 117 -11.08 -9.07 -7.58
C PRO A 117 -10.33 -7.77 -7.93
N LEU A 118 -9.08 -7.63 -7.47
CA LEU A 118 -8.28 -6.42 -7.71
C LEU A 118 -8.15 -6.09 -9.21
N VAL A 119 -8.04 -7.09 -10.07
CA VAL A 119 -7.98 -6.90 -11.53
C VAL A 119 -9.22 -6.21 -12.10
N THR A 120 -10.39 -6.44 -11.48
CA THR A 120 -11.65 -5.79 -11.87
C THR A 120 -11.68 -4.34 -11.41
N LEU A 121 -11.11 -4.05 -10.24
CA LEU A 121 -11.02 -2.69 -9.70
C LEU A 121 -9.91 -1.87 -10.40
N TRP A 122 -8.86 -2.53 -10.90
CA TRP A 122 -7.66 -1.88 -11.42
C TRP A 122 -7.89 -0.75 -12.44
N PRO A 123 -8.82 -0.85 -13.42
CA PRO A 123 -9.10 0.24 -14.34
C PRO A 123 -9.62 1.51 -13.65
N GLU A 124 -10.33 1.36 -12.52
CA GLU A 124 -10.90 2.47 -11.74
C GLU A 124 -9.85 3.18 -10.87
N LEU A 125 -8.73 2.51 -10.57
CA LEU A 125 -7.68 3.04 -9.70
C LEU A 125 -6.74 4.03 -10.39
N LYS A 126 -6.85 4.25 -11.71
CA LYS A 126 -5.93 5.14 -12.43
C LYS A 126 -6.14 6.61 -12.04
N HIS A 127 -5.08 7.25 -11.56
CA HIS A 127 -5.10 8.67 -11.20
C HIS A 127 -3.75 9.36 -11.48
N TYR A 128 -3.73 10.69 -11.36
CA TYR A 128 -2.58 11.54 -11.75
C TYR A 128 -2.24 12.64 -10.73
N ILE A 129 -2.93 12.65 -9.58
CA ILE A 129 -2.81 13.65 -8.52
C ILE A 129 -2.61 12.90 -7.21
#